data_AF-A0A7W2AAB0-F1
#
_entry.id   AF-A0A7W2AAB0-F1
#
_cell.length_a   1.000
_cell.length_b   1.000
_cell.length_c   1.000
_cell.angle_alpha   90.00
_cell.angle_beta   90.00
_cell.angle_gamma   90.00
#
_symmetry.space_group_name_H-M   'P 1'
#
loop_
_entity.id
_entity.type
_entity.pdbx_description
1 polymer ?
#
loop_
_entity_poly.entity_id
_entity_poly.type
_entity_poly.pdbx_seq_one_letter_code
_entity_poly.pdbx_strand_id
1 'polypeptide(L)'
;MPVWQLGGTVTHIVTFTLHWIDMYIFFLFVFLSALLMSMLLGTSLGSLSVIGVPVMGISHMAGLPVEWAAGALISGAFVGDRTSPFSSSFQLLRQILQLNQYSLFKVLLPTTIAGIFLSGLFYAGADVYFDVPPVSLTPCLVMRHFMYLSTSCRLFLCFYVYPFSETFTFLLS
;
A
#
# COMPACT_ATOMS: atom_id res chain seq x y z
N MET A 1 11.76 -17.04 -11.09
CA MET A 1 10.34 -17.11 -10.72
C MET A 1 9.66 -18.47 -10.95
N PRO A 2 9.85 -19.21 -12.07
CA PRO A 2 9.10 -20.46 -12.28
C PRO A 2 9.45 -21.58 -11.28
N VAL A 3 10.70 -21.68 -10.82
CA VAL A 3 11.11 -22.74 -9.86
C VAL A 3 10.44 -22.63 -8.48
N TRP A 4 10.10 -21.41 -8.04
CA TRP A 4 9.44 -21.15 -6.75
C TRP A 4 7.93 -21.45 -6.81
N GLN A 5 7.33 -21.26 -7.99
CA GLN A 5 5.93 -21.62 -8.23
C GLN A 5 5.78 -23.13 -8.39
N LEU A 6 6.70 -23.79 -9.09
CA LEU A 6 6.72 -25.24 -9.27
C LEU A 6 7.05 -25.99 -7.96
N GLY A 7 7.91 -25.42 -7.12
CA GLY A 7 8.26 -25.98 -5.81
C GLY A 7 7.19 -25.80 -4.73
N GLY A 8 6.04 -25.18 -5.03
CA GLY A 8 4.95 -24.96 -4.08
C GLY A 8 5.25 -23.97 -2.95
N THR A 9 6.48 -23.45 -2.85
CA THR A 9 6.91 -22.53 -1.80
C THR A 9 6.09 -21.24 -1.79
N VAL A 10 5.75 -20.70 -2.97
CA VAL A 10 4.91 -19.49 -3.07
C VAL A 10 3.52 -19.73 -2.50
N THR A 11 2.88 -20.85 -2.86
CA THR A 11 1.54 -21.21 -2.38
C THR A 11 1.53 -21.38 -0.86
N HIS A 12 2.60 -21.98 -0.32
CA HIS A 12 2.76 -22.20 1.13
C HIS A 12 2.96 -20.90 1.92
N ILE A 13 3.73 -19.95 1.39
CA ILE A 13 3.94 -18.65 2.02
C ILE A 13 2.64 -17.85 2.03
N VAL A 14 1.89 -17.87 0.93
CA VAL A 14 0.60 -17.17 0.82
C VAL A 14 -0.44 -17.75 1.78
N THR A 15 -0.61 -19.08 1.83
CA THR A 15 -1.57 -19.72 2.75
C THR A 15 -1.22 -19.45 4.22
N PHE A 16 0.07 -19.46 4.57
CA PHE A 16 0.54 -19.15 5.91
C PHE A 16 0.26 -17.68 6.30
N THR A 17 0.51 -16.76 5.37
CA THR A 17 0.31 -15.32 5.61
C THR A 17 -1.17 -14.98 5.78
N LEU A 18 -2.03 -15.62 4.99
CA LEU A 18 -3.49 -15.44 5.10
C LEU A 18 -4.05 -15.92 6.45
N HIS A 19 -3.43 -16.92 7.07
CA HIS A 19 -3.84 -17.40 8.39
C HIS A 19 -3.52 -16.41 9.53
N TRP A 20 -2.57 -15.49 9.29
CA TRP A 20 -2.16 -14.47 10.25
C TRP A 20 -2.97 -13.17 10.17
N ILE A 21 -3.78 -12.98 9.12
CA ILE A 21 -4.56 -11.75 8.94
C ILE A 21 -5.94 -11.94 9.58
N ASP A 22 -6.11 -11.40 10.79
CA ASP A 22 -7.42 -11.33 11.44
C ASP A 22 -8.30 -10.28 10.75
N MET A 23 -9.44 -10.71 10.20
CA MET A 23 -10.38 -9.84 9.47
C MET A 23 -11.17 -8.88 10.37
N TYR A 24 -11.12 -9.03 11.69
CA TYR A 24 -11.92 -8.25 12.64
C TYR A 24 -11.55 -6.75 12.68
N ILE A 25 -10.33 -6.39 12.27
CA ILE A 25 -9.80 -5.02 12.29
C ILE A 25 -9.22 -4.61 10.93
N PHE A 26 -9.96 -4.90 9.85
CA PHE A 26 -9.45 -4.76 8.48
C PHE A 26 -9.03 -3.33 8.12
N PHE A 27 -9.89 -2.32 8.32
CA PHE A 27 -9.59 -0.93 7.97
C PHE A 27 -8.45 -0.37 8.81
N LEU A 28 -8.43 -0.66 10.12
CA LEU A 28 -7.31 -0.30 10.99
C LEU A 28 -6.00 -0.94 10.51
N PHE A 29 -6.03 -2.22 10.13
CA PHE A 29 -4.86 -2.96 9.64
C PHE A 29 -4.32 -2.37 8.33
N VAL A 30 -5.21 -2.00 7.41
CA VAL A 30 -4.85 -1.31 6.16
C VAL A 30 -4.17 0.03 6.45
N PHE A 31 -4.73 0.83 7.36
CA PHE A 31 -4.15 2.11 7.76
C PHE A 31 -2.74 1.93 8.35
N LEU A 32 -2.58 1.00 9.30
CA LEU A 32 -1.30 0.73 9.96
C LEU A 32 -0.24 0.16 9.01
N SER A 33 -0.62 -0.77 8.13
CA SER A 33 0.29 -1.36 7.15
C SER A 33 0.77 -0.32 6.11
N ALA A 34 -0.13 0.54 5.63
CA ALA A 34 0.23 1.67 4.76
C ALA A 34 1.16 2.68 5.45
N LEU A 35 0.89 2.97 6.71
CA LEU A 35 1.74 3.84 7.54
C LEU A 35 3.14 3.27 7.73
N LEU A 36 3.25 1.99 8.11
CA LEU A 36 4.53 1.30 8.29
C LEU A 36 5.33 1.26 6.99
N MET A 37 4.70 0.86 5.88
CA MET A 37 5.38 0.81 4.59
C MET A 37 5.80 2.18 4.09
N SER A 38 5.02 3.23 4.33
CA SER A 38 5.42 4.58 3.95
C SER A 38 6.56 5.12 4.81
N MET A 39 6.59 4.79 6.11
CA MET A 39 7.75 5.09 6.94
C MET A 39 9.03 4.41 6.43
N LEU A 40 8.93 3.14 6.00
CA LEU A 40 10.05 2.35 5.50
C LEU A 40 10.51 2.79 4.09
N LEU A 41 9.57 3.02 3.17
CA LEU A 41 9.86 3.40 1.78
C LEU A 41 10.21 4.89 1.63
N GLY A 42 9.79 5.74 2.57
CA GLY A 42 10.02 7.18 2.51
C GLY A 42 9.28 7.90 1.38
N THR A 43 8.29 7.25 0.76
CA THR A 43 7.44 7.82 -0.30
C THR A 43 6.00 7.34 -0.18
N SER A 44 5.05 8.26 -0.18
CA SER A 44 3.61 7.95 -0.11
C SER A 44 3.10 7.24 -1.36
N LEU A 45 3.38 7.76 -2.56
CA LEU A 45 2.92 7.17 -3.83
C LEU A 45 3.51 5.77 -4.10
N GLY A 46 4.76 5.54 -3.69
CA GLY A 46 5.40 4.23 -3.80
C GLY A 46 4.70 3.19 -2.93
N SER A 47 4.37 3.54 -1.68
CA SER A 47 3.64 2.67 -0.76
C SER A 47 2.22 2.36 -1.24
N LEU A 48 1.50 3.37 -1.75
CA LEU A 48 0.17 3.18 -2.32
C LEU A 48 0.20 2.20 -3.51
N SER A 49 1.26 2.21 -4.30
CA SER A 49 1.41 1.29 -5.44
C SER A 49 1.63 -0.17 -5.00
N VAL A 50 2.40 -0.40 -3.94
CA VAL A 50 2.72 -1.76 -3.46
C VAL A 50 1.55 -2.39 -2.72
N ILE A 51 0.89 -1.65 -1.83
CA ILE A 51 -0.15 -2.18 -0.94
C ILE A 51 -1.55 -1.98 -1.52
N GLY A 52 -1.77 -0.96 -2.34
CA GLY A 52 -3.10 -0.56 -2.79
C GLY A 52 -3.80 -1.63 -3.60
N VAL A 53 -3.16 -2.16 -4.64
CA VAL A 53 -3.79 -3.18 -5.50
C VAL A 53 -4.21 -4.43 -4.70
N PRO A 54 -3.35 -5.03 -3.85
CA PRO A 54 -3.75 -6.13 -2.98
C PRO A 54 -4.92 -5.80 -2.05
N VAL A 55 -4.88 -4.65 -1.37
CA VAL A 55 -5.90 -4.27 -0.39
C VAL A 55 -7.26 -4.03 -1.04
N MET A 56 -7.30 -3.33 -2.18
CA MET A 56 -8.55 -3.10 -2.91
C MET A 56 -9.15 -4.42 -3.40
N GLY A 57 -8.30 -5.36 -3.83
CA GLY A 57 -8.72 -6.71 -4.23
C GLY A 57 -9.35 -7.48 -3.06
N ILE A 58 -8.72 -7.44 -1.88
CA ILE A 58 -9.25 -8.09 -0.67
C ILE A 58 -10.56 -7.42 -0.23
N SER A 59 -10.64 -6.09 -0.21
CA SER A 59 -11.87 -5.36 0.13
C SER A 59 -13.04 -5.74 -0.78
N HIS A 60 -12.80 -5.80 -2.10
CA HIS A 60 -13.82 -6.18 -3.06
C HIS A 60 -14.27 -7.64 -2.89
N MET A 61 -13.33 -8.56 -2.62
CA MET A 61 -13.64 -9.97 -2.34
C MET A 61 -14.38 -10.15 -1.02
N ALA A 62 -14.11 -9.31 -0.03
CA ALA A 62 -14.76 -9.31 1.27
C ALA A 62 -16.17 -8.71 1.26
N GLY A 63 -16.58 -8.09 0.16
CA GLY A 63 -17.84 -7.32 0.10
C GLY A 63 -17.79 -6.04 0.94
N LEU A 64 -16.60 -5.58 1.33
CA LEU A 64 -16.41 -4.34 2.07
C LEU A 64 -16.38 -3.15 1.11
N PRO A 65 -16.95 -1.99 1.52
CA PRO A 65 -16.96 -0.79 0.70
C PRO A 65 -15.53 -0.32 0.44
N VAL A 66 -15.16 -0.32 -0.84
CA VAL A 66 -13.79 -0.04 -1.30
C VAL A 66 -13.41 1.42 -1.01
N GLU A 67 -14.38 2.33 -0.89
CA GLU A 67 -14.11 3.74 -0.57
C GLU A 67 -13.45 3.91 0.81
N TRP A 68 -13.88 3.12 1.80
CA TRP A 68 -13.33 3.15 3.15
C TRP A 68 -11.93 2.55 3.20
N ALA A 69 -11.70 1.45 2.48
CA ALA A 69 -10.38 0.85 2.34
C ALA A 69 -9.40 1.81 1.63
N ALA A 70 -9.87 2.53 0.60
CA ALA A 70 -9.10 3.55 -0.08
C ALA A 70 -8.72 4.71 0.85
N GLY A 71 -9.68 5.19 1.65
CA GLY A 71 -9.43 6.22 2.66
C GLY A 71 -8.38 5.79 3.68
N ALA A 72 -8.51 4.58 4.23
CA ALA A 72 -7.58 4.00 5.19
C ALA A 72 -6.16 3.90 4.61
N LEU A 73 -6.04 3.43 3.37
CA LEU A 73 -4.78 3.29 2.66
C LEU A 73 -4.10 4.65 2.43
N ILE A 74 -4.84 5.63 1.89
CA ILE A 74 -4.34 6.97 1.58
C ILE A 74 -3.90 7.69 2.86
N SER A 75 -4.75 7.70 3.88
CA SER A 75 -4.44 8.34 5.16
C SER A 75 -3.20 7.75 5.83
N GLY A 76 -3.04 6.42 5.84
CA GLY A 76 -1.85 5.75 6.37
C GLY A 76 -0.58 6.16 5.62
N ALA A 77 -0.62 6.14 4.29
CA ALA A 77 0.53 6.50 3.46
C ALA A 77 0.99 7.95 3.68
N PHE A 78 0.07 8.92 3.74
CA PHE A 78 0.43 10.33 3.94
C PHE A 78 0.93 10.64 5.36
N VAL A 79 0.33 10.01 6.38
CA VAL A 79 0.80 10.17 7.75
C VAL A 79 2.22 9.59 7.91
N GLY A 80 2.48 8.42 7.32
CA GLY A 80 3.81 7.79 7.35
C GLY A 80 4.88 8.64 6.66
N ASP A 81 4.60 9.16 5.46
CA ASP A 81 5.53 9.98 4.66
C ASP A 81 5.97 11.25 5.40
N ARG A 82 5.03 11.92 6.10
CA ARG A 82 5.32 13.11 6.91
C ARG A 82 6.29 12.84 8.05
N THR A 83 6.32 11.62 8.55
CA THR A 83 7.10 11.22 9.73
C THR A 83 8.34 10.42 9.46
N SER A 84 8.49 9.95 8.22
CA SER A 84 9.67 9.21 7.83
C SER A 84 10.89 10.15 7.85
N PRO A 85 11.93 9.86 8.64
CA PRO A 85 13.17 10.63 8.61
C PRO A 85 13.91 10.47 7.26
N PHE A 86 13.52 9.49 6.45
CA PHE A 86 14.11 9.20 5.15
C PHE A 86 13.38 9.89 3.98
N SER A 87 12.16 10.39 4.20
CA SER A 87 11.35 11.01 3.14
C SER A 87 12.00 12.29 2.58
N SER A 88 11.89 12.48 1.27
CA SER A 88 12.35 13.69 0.57
C SER A 88 11.63 14.94 1.08
N SER A 89 10.35 14.83 1.43
CA SER A 89 9.55 15.91 2.01
C SER A 89 10.10 16.36 3.37
N PHE A 90 10.51 15.40 4.21
CA PHE A 90 11.14 15.68 5.51
C PHE A 90 12.51 16.34 5.33
N GLN A 91 13.32 15.84 4.39
CA GLN A 91 14.64 16.38 4.10
C GLN A 91 14.57 17.81 3.54
N LEU A 92 13.59 18.10 2.68
CA LEU A 92 13.34 19.44 2.16
C LEU A 92 12.94 20.42 3.28
N LEU A 93 12.01 20.02 4.15
CA LEU A 93 11.56 20.81 5.29
C LEU A 93 12.73 21.14 6.24
N ARG A 94 13.60 20.15 6.48
CA ARG A 94 14.84 20.33 7.26
C ARG A 94 15.76 21.38 6.65
N GLN A 95 15.94 21.37 5.32
CA GLN A 95 16.81 22.30 4.62
C GLN A 95 16.27 23.74 4.64
N ILE A 96 14.95 23.92 4.50
CA ILE A 96 14.30 25.24 4.54
C ILE A 96 14.35 25.83 5.96
N LEU A 97 14.09 25.02 6.99
CA LEU A 97 14.05 25.47 8.38
C LEU A 97 15.44 25.55 9.04
N GLN A 98 16.50 25.08 8.36
CA GLN A 98 17.86 24.97 8.89
C GLN A 98 17.94 24.29 10.27
N LEU A 99 17.07 23.31 10.52
CA LEU A 99 17.03 22.55 11.78
C LEU A 99 17.77 21.22 11.65
N ASN A 100 18.26 20.69 12.77
CA ASN A 100 18.76 19.33 12.83
C ASN A 100 17.60 18.32 12.66
N GLN A 101 17.89 17.18 12.03
CA GLN A 101 16.91 16.09 11.79
C GLN A 101 16.19 15.68 13.08
N TYR A 102 16.93 15.54 14.18
CA TYR A 102 16.37 15.13 15.46
C TYR A 102 15.45 16.20 16.09
N SER A 103 15.80 17.49 15.96
CA SER A 103 14.98 18.59 16.46
C SER A 103 13.66 18.69 15.69
N LEU A 104 13.71 18.57 14.37
CA LEU A 104 12.52 18.59 13.52
C LEU A 104 11.60 17.39 13.79
N PHE A 105 12.17 16.20 13.96
CA PHE A 105 11.41 14.99 14.30
C PHE A 105 10.67 15.12 15.64
N LYS A 106 11.32 15.67 16.67
CA LYS A 106 10.69 15.93 17.97
C LYS A 106 9.50 16.88 17.89
N VAL A 107 9.57 17.88 17.03
CA VAL A 107 8.46 18.84 16.83
C VAL A 107 7.30 18.21 16.07
N LEU A 108 7.59 17.32 15.10
CA LEU A 108 6.57 16.63 14.30
C LEU A 108 5.90 15.45 15.05
N LEU A 109 6.60 14.82 15.98
CA LEU A 109 6.13 13.67 16.78
C LEU A 109 4.77 13.89 17.46
N PRO A 110 4.53 14.95 18.26
CA PRO A 110 3.27 15.12 18.98
C PRO A 110 2.07 15.26 18.04
N THR A 111 2.23 16.02 16.95
CA THR A 111 1.16 16.16 15.94
C THR A 111 0.89 14.87 15.19
N THR A 112 1.93 14.05 15.00
CA THR A 112 1.79 12.75 14.33
C THR A 112 1.08 11.76 15.22
N ILE A 113 1.51 11.61 16.47
CA ILE A 113 0.89 10.68 17.42
C ILE A 113 -0.58 11.03 17.57
N ALA A 114 -0.93 12.31 17.67
CA ALA A 114 -2.31 12.77 17.69
C ALA A 114 -3.07 12.36 16.41
N GLY A 115 -2.47 12.53 15.23
CA GLY A 115 -3.06 12.15 13.94
C GLY A 115 -3.25 10.64 13.78
N ILE A 116 -2.26 9.83 14.16
CA ILE A 116 -2.33 8.37 14.15
C ILE A 116 -3.41 7.90 15.11
N PHE A 117 -3.46 8.46 16.31
CA PHE A 117 -4.44 8.09 17.31
C PHE A 117 -5.86 8.43 16.85
N LEU A 118 -6.09 9.64 16.34
CA LEU A 118 -7.40 10.06 15.85
C LEU A 118 -7.85 9.25 14.64
N SER A 119 -6.96 9.02 13.67
CA SER A 119 -7.27 8.22 12.47
C SER A 119 -7.47 6.75 12.82
N GLY A 120 -6.66 6.20 13.72
CA GLY A 120 -6.78 4.83 14.19
C GLY A 120 -8.12 4.60 14.90
N LEU A 121 -8.55 5.54 15.76
CA LEU A 121 -9.83 5.46 16.45
C LEU A 121 -11.01 5.57 15.48
N PHE A 122 -10.88 6.41 14.45
CA PHE A 122 -11.86 6.53 13.38
C PHE A 122 -12.02 5.22 12.58
N TYR A 123 -10.92 4.60 12.14
CA TYR A 123 -10.99 3.33 11.40
C TYR A 123 -11.37 2.15 12.27
N ALA A 124 -10.96 2.12 13.54
CA ALA A 124 -11.46 1.13 14.50
C ALA A 124 -12.99 1.22 14.67
N GLY A 125 -13.54 2.44 14.72
CA GLY A 125 -14.99 2.65 14.74
C GLY A 125 -15.66 2.22 13.45
N ALA A 126 -15.02 2.44 12.29
CA ALA A 126 -15.50 1.97 11.01
C ALA A 126 -15.54 0.43 10.92
N ASP A 127 -14.52 -0.25 11.44
CA ASP A 127 -14.46 -1.72 11.51
C ASP A 127 -15.63 -2.31 12.33
N VAL A 128 -16.03 -1.65 13.43
CA VAL A 128 -17.20 -2.07 14.23
C VAL A 128 -18.52 -1.81 13.50
N TYR A 129 -18.59 -0.76 12.67
CA TYR A 129 -19.80 -0.41 11.93
C TYR A 129 -20.04 -1.33 10.72
N PHE A 130 -18.98 -1.67 10.00
CA PHE A 130 -19.02 -2.59 8.87
C PHE A 130 -18.66 -3.98 9.36
N ASP A 131 -19.64 -4.71 9.89
CA ASP A 131 -19.51 -6.08 10.40
C ASP A 131 -18.79 -6.96 9.36
N VAL A 132 -17.48 -7.14 9.52
CA VAL A 132 -16.62 -7.74 8.49
C VAL A 132 -16.90 -9.24 8.45
N PRO A 133 -17.51 -9.78 7.39
CA PRO A 133 -17.78 -11.21 7.33
C PRO A 133 -16.46 -11.97 7.35
N PRO A 134 -16.37 -13.14 8.02
CA PRO A 134 -15.19 -13.98 7.96
C PRO A 134 -15.02 -14.50 6.53
N VAL A 135 -14.18 -13.83 5.75
CA VAL A 135 -13.87 -14.22 4.37
C VAL A 135 -12.96 -15.45 4.42
N SER A 136 -13.43 -16.57 3.88
CA SER A 136 -12.56 -17.69 3.52
C SER A 136 -11.69 -17.24 2.34
N LEU A 137 -10.58 -16.54 2.60
CA LEU A 137 -9.60 -16.15 1.59
C LEU A 137 -9.07 -17.44 0.94
N THR A 138 -9.66 -17.83 -0.19
CA THR A 138 -9.16 -18.94 -0.98
C THR A 138 -7.89 -18.43 -1.68
N PRO A 139 -6.70 -18.96 -1.38
CA PRO A 139 -5.44 -18.46 -1.92
C PRO A 139 -5.40 -18.54 -3.46
N CYS A 140 -6.13 -19.49 -4.04
CA CYS A 140 -6.32 -19.61 -5.49
C CYS A 140 -6.90 -18.35 -6.16
N LEU A 141 -7.79 -17.61 -5.50
CA LEU A 141 -8.53 -16.51 -6.14
C LEU A 141 -7.71 -15.21 -6.14
N VAL A 142 -7.00 -14.92 -5.05
CA VAL A 142 -6.03 -13.80 -4.97
C VAL A 142 -4.93 -13.97 -6.03
N MET A 143 -4.39 -15.19 -6.14
CA MET A 143 -3.34 -15.50 -7.12
C MET A 143 -3.86 -15.44 -8.57
N ARG A 144 -5.12 -15.83 -8.82
CA ARG A 144 -5.77 -15.70 -10.13
C ARG A 144 -5.97 -14.25 -10.54
N HIS A 145 -6.39 -13.38 -9.62
CA HIS A 145 -6.62 -11.95 -9.92
C HIS A 145 -5.31 -11.18 -10.14
N PHE A 146 -4.26 -11.46 -9.35
CA PHE A 146 -2.94 -10.86 -9.52
C PHE A 146 -2.28 -11.28 -10.85
N MET A 147 -2.46 -12.56 -11.23
CA MET A 147 -1.98 -13.07 -12.52
C MET A 147 -2.74 -12.43 -13.69
N TYR A 148 -4.07 -12.28 -13.60
CA TYR A 148 -4.89 -11.62 -14.64
C TYR A 148 -4.48 -10.16 -14.86
N LEU A 149 -4.22 -9.41 -13.78
CA LEU A 149 -3.78 -8.02 -13.86
C LEU A 149 -2.38 -7.86 -14.50
N SER A 150 -1.44 -8.78 -14.23
CA SER A 150 -0.14 -8.82 -14.92
C SER A 150 -0.28 -9.10 -16.42
N THR A 151 -1.21 -9.95 -16.84
CA THR A 151 -1.44 -10.26 -18.27
C THR A 151 -2.13 -9.11 -19.00
N SER A 152 -3.12 -8.45 -18.38
CA SER A 152 -3.79 -7.27 -18.94
C SER A 152 -2.85 -6.06 -19.02
N CYS A 153 -1.98 -5.85 -18.03
CA CYS A 153 -1.03 -4.74 -18.01
C CYS A 153 0.12 -4.91 -19.03
N ARG A 154 0.55 -6.15 -19.31
CA ARG A 154 1.50 -6.42 -20.41
C ARG A 154 0.91 -6.10 -21.79
N LEU A 155 -0.37 -6.39 -22.01
CA LEU A 155 -1.08 -6.00 -23.23
C LEU A 155 -1.22 -4.47 -23.33
N PHE A 156 -1.59 -3.78 -22.26
CA PHE A 156 -1.71 -2.31 -22.25
C PHE A 156 -0.38 -1.57 -22.42
N LEU A 157 0.70 -2.05 -21.78
CA LEU A 157 2.05 -1.50 -21.96
C LEU A 157 2.59 -1.76 -23.38
N CYS A 158 2.28 -2.92 -23.99
CA CYS A 158 2.60 -3.16 -25.41
C CYS A 158 1.87 -2.20 -26.36
N PHE A 159 0.67 -1.72 -26.03
CA PHE A 159 -0.07 -0.78 -26.88
C PHE A 159 0.31 0.69 -26.65
N TYR A 160 0.75 1.07 -25.43
CA TYR A 160 1.01 2.50 -25.10
C TYR A 160 2.50 2.88 -25.06
N VAL A 161 3.42 1.94 -24.77
CA VAL A 161 4.86 2.23 -24.65
C VAL A 161 5.63 1.97 -25.96
N TYR A 162 5.14 1.09 -26.84
CA TYR A 162 5.79 0.84 -28.13
C TYR A 162 5.83 2.02 -29.13
N PRO A 163 4.82 2.92 -29.24
CA PRO A 163 4.92 4.03 -30.20
C PRO A 163 5.93 5.12 -29.77
N PHE A 164 6.41 5.10 -28.51
CA PHE A 164 7.43 6.04 -28.03
C PHE A 164 8.86 5.60 -28.35
N SER A 165 9.08 4.30 -28.63
CA SER A 165 10.39 3.76 -29.01
C SER A 165 10.74 4.02 -30.48
N GLU A 166 9.75 3.92 -31.38
CA GLU A 166 9.96 4.07 -32.83
C GLU A 166 10.16 5.54 -33.26
N THR A 167 9.71 6.50 -32.45
CA THR A 167 9.83 7.94 -32.76
C THR A 167 11.22 8.51 -32.48
N PHE A 168 12.03 7.87 -31.61
CA PHE A 168 13.38 8.34 -31.27
C PHE A 168 14.45 7.83 -32.25
N THR A 169 14.22 6.71 -32.94
CA THR A 169 15.19 6.15 -33.90
C THR A 169 15.17 6.87 -35.26
N PHE A 170 14.06 7.52 -35.61
CA PHE A 170 13.94 8.30 -36.87
C PHE A 170 14.52 9.72 -36.80
N LEU A 171 14.87 10.23 -35.62
CA LEU A 171 15.45 11.57 -35.42
C LEU A 171 16.99 11.57 -35.32
N LEU A 172 17.63 10.40 -35.40
CA LEU A 172 19.08 10.22 -35.31
C LEU A 172 19.66 9.45 -36.52
N SER A 173 19.03 9.54 -37.70
CA SER A 173 19.55 9.06 -38.98
C SER A 173 19.47 10.12 -40.06
#